data_AF-A0A543K376-F1
#
_entry.id   AF-A0A543K376-F1
#
_cell.length_a   1.000
_cell.length_b   1.000
_cell.length_c   1.000
_cell.angle_alpha   90.00
_cell.angle_beta   90.00
_cell.angle_gamma   90.00
#
_symmetry.space_group_name_H-M   'P 1'
#
loop_
_entity.id
_entity.type
_entity.pdbx_description
1 polymer ?
#
loop_
_entity_poly.entity_id
_entity_poly.type
_entity_poly.pdbx_seq_one_letter_code
_entity_poly.pdbx_strand_id
1 'polypeptide(L)'
;MTRLSLVFLLCLLAAPTQAEMDPSDYEVPPADLTPEEAEALRARIAAEIAADRARAEAEAEARRAAEEAEASRLAARPVGEQLVDLRCATCHSADTYRQADLGWLGWRATVWRMDLLNGAGVEAGEHGVIADWLYAQHPPTGARAALEWLALLFAAVALPLPFALWRRRKHKT
;
A
#
# COMPACT_ATOMS: atom_id res chain seq x y z
N MET A 1 30.40 -24.10 -8.91
CA MET A 1 30.32 -23.61 -7.52
C MET A 1 28.94 -23.98 -6.97
N THR A 2 28.84 -25.16 -6.36
CA THR A 2 27.59 -25.87 -6.05
C THR A 2 27.68 -26.41 -4.62
N ARG A 3 27.26 -25.61 -3.63
CA ARG A 3 27.16 -26.02 -2.22
C ARG A 3 26.00 -25.28 -1.54
N LEU A 4 24.77 -25.60 -1.92
CA LEU A 4 23.57 -25.11 -1.24
C LEU A 4 22.44 -26.11 -1.47
N SER A 5 22.51 -27.31 -0.87
CA SER A 5 21.44 -28.31 -1.04
C SER A 5 21.42 -29.43 0.02
N LEU A 6 21.76 -29.15 1.28
CA LEU A 6 21.70 -30.18 2.32
C LEU A 6 20.98 -29.79 3.63
N VAL A 7 20.71 -28.50 3.87
CA VAL A 7 20.00 -28.08 5.08
C VAL A 7 18.48 -28.12 4.90
N PHE A 8 17.96 -27.98 3.68
CA PHE A 8 16.52 -28.00 3.42
C PHE A 8 15.91 -29.42 3.42
N LEU A 9 16.74 -30.47 3.38
CA LEU A 9 16.28 -31.86 3.32
C LEU A 9 16.04 -32.47 4.72
N LEU A 10 16.47 -31.81 5.80
CA LEU A 10 16.35 -32.38 7.16
C LEU A 10 15.12 -31.91 7.96
N CYS A 11 14.37 -30.91 7.48
CA CYS A 11 13.17 -30.41 8.18
C CYS A 11 11.85 -31.06 7.73
N LEU A 12 11.89 -31.98 6.76
CA LEU A 12 10.70 -32.65 6.19
C LEU A 12 10.30 -33.95 6.91
N LEU A 13 10.97 -34.32 8.01
CA LEU A 13 10.72 -35.59 8.73
C LEU A 13 10.18 -35.43 10.15
N ALA A 14 9.88 -34.21 10.59
CA ALA A 14 9.09 -34.02 11.81
C ALA A 14 7.61 -34.20 11.48
N ALA A 15 7.18 -35.46 11.30
CA ALA A 15 5.76 -35.77 11.35
C ALA A 15 5.24 -35.30 12.72
N PRO A 16 4.18 -34.47 12.80
CA PRO A 16 3.59 -34.16 14.08
C PRO A 16 3.13 -35.49 14.68
N THR A 17 3.70 -35.87 15.82
CA THR A 17 3.12 -36.89 16.69
C THR A 17 1.82 -36.31 17.24
N GLN A 18 0.78 -36.31 16.41
CA GLN A 18 -0.57 -36.12 16.89
C GLN A 18 -0.85 -37.34 17.76
N ALA A 19 -1.00 -37.13 19.06
CA ALA A 19 -1.70 -38.09 19.88
C ALA A 19 -3.13 -38.13 19.33
N GLU A 20 -3.38 -39.01 18.37
CA GLU A 20 -4.72 -39.38 17.95
C GLU A 20 -5.40 -39.96 19.18
N MET A 21 -6.17 -39.12 19.88
CA MET A 21 -7.15 -39.60 20.83
C MET A 21 -8.23 -40.26 20.00
N ASP A 22 -8.45 -41.56 20.24
CA ASP A 22 -9.45 -42.33 19.54
C ASP A 22 -10.82 -41.68 19.79
N PRO A 23 -11.59 -41.29 18.76
CA PRO A 23 -12.91 -40.70 18.95
C PRO A 23 -13.85 -41.62 19.75
N SER A 24 -13.57 -42.92 19.82
CA SER A 24 -14.30 -43.86 20.67
C SER A 24 -14.09 -43.63 22.17
N ASP A 25 -12.97 -43.04 22.59
CA ASP A 25 -12.72 -42.66 23.99
C ASP A 25 -13.65 -41.52 24.47
N TYR A 26 -14.34 -40.85 23.55
CA TYR A 26 -15.33 -39.80 23.84
C TYR A 26 -16.78 -40.25 23.60
N GLU A 27 -17.03 -41.54 23.36
CA GLU A 27 -18.39 -42.06 23.31
C GLU A 27 -19.02 -41.97 24.70
N VAL A 28 -19.75 -40.88 24.93
CA VAL A 28 -20.59 -40.74 26.10
C VAL A 28 -21.70 -41.80 25.98
N PRO A 29 -21.82 -42.75 26.92
CA PRO A 29 -22.89 -43.74 26.90
C PRO A 29 -24.23 -43.02 26.79
N PRO A 30 -25.17 -43.51 25.95
CA PRO A 30 -26.47 -42.85 25.79
C PRO A 30 -27.12 -42.78 27.17
N ALA A 31 -27.39 -41.56 27.63
CA ALA A 31 -28.12 -41.38 28.87
C ALA A 31 -29.52 -42.02 28.73
N ASP A 32 -29.98 -42.68 29.79
CA ASP A 32 -31.34 -43.22 29.88
C ASP A 32 -32.36 -42.08 29.97
N LEU A 33 -32.58 -41.38 28.84
CA LEU A 33 -33.53 -40.29 28.72
C LEU A 33 -34.90 -40.84 28.39
N THR A 34 -35.92 -40.31 29.06
CA THR A 34 -37.31 -40.48 28.62
C THR A 34 -37.51 -39.86 27.22
N PRO A 35 -38.52 -40.29 26.44
CA PRO A 35 -38.80 -39.71 25.13
C PRO A 35 -38.98 -38.18 25.14
N GLU A 36 -39.57 -37.64 26.21
CA GLU A 36 -39.78 -36.20 26.42
C GLU A 36 -38.45 -35.47 26.63
N GLU A 37 -37.57 -36.00 27.48
CA GLU A 37 -36.23 -35.42 27.70
C GLU A 37 -35.36 -35.48 26.44
N ALA A 38 -35.47 -36.56 25.66
CA ALA A 38 -34.77 -36.70 24.39
C ALA A 38 -35.25 -35.68 23.34
N GLU A 39 -36.55 -35.36 23.32
CA GLU A 39 -37.09 -34.28 22.48
C GLU A 39 -36.62 -32.90 22.94
N ALA A 40 -36.68 -32.62 24.25
CA ALA A 40 -36.21 -31.37 24.83
C ALA A 40 -34.70 -31.14 24.57
N LEU A 41 -33.88 -32.19 24.70
CA LEU A 41 -32.45 -32.14 24.39
C LEU A 41 -32.20 -31.83 22.92
N ARG A 42 -32.91 -32.52 22.01
CA ARG A 42 -32.79 -32.25 20.56
C ARG A 42 -33.20 -30.83 20.21
N ALA A 43 -34.27 -30.32 20.81
CA ALA A 43 -34.71 -28.94 20.63
C ALA A 43 -33.64 -27.94 21.12
N ARG A 44 -33.01 -28.19 22.28
CA ARG A 44 -31.93 -27.36 22.82
C ARG A 44 -30.69 -27.36 21.91
N ILE A 45 -30.25 -28.54 21.45
CA ILE A 45 -29.12 -28.68 20.53
C ILE A 45 -29.42 -27.95 19.21
N ALA A 46 -30.63 -28.13 18.67
CA ALA A 46 -31.03 -27.44 17.44
C ALA A 46 -31.02 -25.92 17.61
N ALA A 47 -31.50 -25.40 18.76
CA ALA A 47 -31.47 -23.98 19.07
C ALA A 47 -30.04 -23.44 19.20
N GLU A 48 -29.14 -24.20 19.83
CA GLU A 48 -27.72 -23.85 19.96
C GLU A 48 -27.03 -23.80 18.59
N ILE A 49 -27.20 -24.83 17.75
CA ILE A 49 -26.67 -24.87 16.38
C ILE A 49 -27.20 -23.67 15.55
N ALA A 50 -28.48 -23.34 15.69
CA ALA A 50 -29.07 -22.20 15.00
C ALA A 50 -28.46 -20.87 15.48
N ALA A 51 -28.27 -20.71 16.78
CA ALA A 51 -27.63 -19.52 17.35
C ALA A 51 -26.16 -19.40 16.91
N ASP A 52 -25.42 -20.51 16.87
CA ASP A 52 -24.02 -20.56 16.45
C ASP A 52 -23.88 -20.21 14.98
N ARG A 53 -24.75 -20.77 14.13
CA ARG A 53 -24.82 -20.42 12.71
C ARG A 53 -25.12 -18.93 12.52
N ALA A 54 -26.09 -18.39 13.26
CA ALA A 54 -26.42 -16.97 13.18
C ALA A 54 -25.24 -16.07 13.59
N ARG A 55 -24.48 -16.45 14.64
CA ARG A 55 -23.25 -15.73 15.02
C ARG A 55 -22.18 -15.81 13.95
N ALA A 56 -21.93 -17.00 13.40
CA ALA A 56 -20.94 -17.19 12.34
C ALA A 56 -21.31 -16.40 11.06
N GLU A 57 -22.60 -16.37 10.71
CA GLU A 57 -23.12 -15.58 9.59
C GLU A 57 -22.94 -14.06 9.83
N ALA A 58 -23.27 -13.58 11.04
CA ALA A 58 -23.09 -12.18 11.42
C ALA A 58 -21.60 -11.77 11.43
N GLU A 59 -20.71 -12.61 11.94
CA GLU A 59 -19.25 -12.38 11.89
C GLU A 59 -18.72 -12.36 10.46
N ALA A 60 -19.20 -13.26 9.59
CA ALA A 60 -18.83 -13.27 8.19
C ALA A 60 -19.32 -12.02 7.45
N GLU A 61 -20.53 -11.54 7.76
CA GLU A 61 -21.07 -10.29 7.22
C GLU A 61 -20.27 -9.09 7.71
N ALA A 62 -19.96 -9.00 9.00
CA ALA A 62 -19.14 -7.94 9.56
C ALA A 62 -17.73 -7.90 8.93
N ARG A 63 -17.12 -9.07 8.68
CA ARG A 63 -15.83 -9.15 7.99
C ARG A 63 -15.92 -8.63 6.55
N ARG A 64 -16.94 -9.05 5.78
CA ARG A 64 -17.14 -8.55 4.41
C ARG A 64 -17.36 -7.04 4.38
N ALA A 65 -18.16 -6.52 5.31
CA ALA A 65 -18.40 -5.08 5.42
C ALA A 65 -17.11 -4.31 5.77
N ALA A 66 -16.26 -4.85 6.64
CA ALA A 66 -14.97 -4.26 6.97
C ALA A 66 -14.00 -4.26 5.78
N GLU A 67 -13.93 -5.37 5.03
CA GLU A 67 -13.12 -5.48 3.80
C GLU A 67 -13.58 -4.48 2.73
N GLU A 68 -14.89 -4.35 2.51
CA GLU A 68 -15.47 -3.40 1.56
C GLU A 68 -15.23 -1.94 1.98
N ALA A 69 -15.36 -1.64 3.28
CA ALA A 69 -15.08 -0.33 3.82
C ALA A 69 -13.61 0.06 3.64
N GLU A 70 -12.69 -0.88 3.90
CA GLU A 70 -11.25 -0.66 3.68
C GLU A 70 -10.92 -0.49 2.20
N ALA A 71 -11.46 -1.33 1.32
CA ALA A 71 -11.29 -1.18 -0.13
C ALA A 71 -11.80 0.18 -0.62
N SER A 72 -12.96 0.63 -0.12
CA SER A 72 -13.53 1.94 -0.43
C SER A 72 -12.63 3.08 0.08
N ARG A 73 -12.07 2.95 1.28
CA ARG A 73 -11.12 3.92 1.86
C ARG A 73 -9.85 4.03 1.00
N LEU A 74 -9.30 2.90 0.58
CA LEU A 74 -8.10 2.86 -0.27
C LEU A 74 -8.38 3.45 -1.66
N ALA A 75 -9.55 3.16 -2.25
CA ALA A 75 -9.96 3.71 -3.55
C ALA A 75 -10.21 5.23 -3.50
N ALA A 76 -10.65 5.76 -2.37
CA ALA A 76 -10.90 7.19 -2.17
C ALA A 76 -9.63 8.03 -1.97
N ARG A 77 -8.45 7.41 -1.86
CA ARG A 77 -7.18 8.14 -1.68
C ARG A 77 -6.89 9.06 -2.88
N PRO A 78 -6.26 10.22 -2.67
CA PRO A 78 -5.83 11.07 -3.77
C PRO A 78 -4.94 10.32 -4.76
N VAL A 79 -5.12 10.56 -6.06
CA VAL A 79 -4.39 9.86 -7.14
C VAL A 79 -2.87 9.97 -6.97
N GLY A 80 -2.36 11.14 -6.55
CA GLY A 80 -0.94 11.33 -6.29
C GLY A 80 -0.39 10.43 -5.18
N GLU A 81 -1.18 10.19 -4.14
CA GLU A 81 -0.82 9.28 -3.05
C GLU A 81 -0.74 7.84 -3.54
N GLN A 82 -1.75 7.41 -4.31
CA GLN A 82 -1.79 6.07 -4.91
C GLN A 82 -0.60 5.82 -5.84
N LEU A 83 -0.24 6.82 -6.66
CA LEU A 83 0.90 6.73 -7.58
C LEU A 83 2.24 6.68 -6.83
N VAL A 84 2.42 7.46 -5.75
CA VAL A 84 3.64 7.39 -4.94
C VAL A 84 3.81 6.02 -4.30
N ASP A 85 2.75 5.44 -3.75
CA ASP A 85 2.81 4.10 -3.17
C ASP A 85 3.16 3.04 -4.23
N LEU A 86 2.51 3.11 -5.39
CA LEU A 86 2.70 2.15 -6.47
C LEU A 86 4.10 2.25 -7.12
N ARG A 87 4.62 3.46 -7.31
CA ARG A 87 5.85 3.70 -8.08
C ARG A 87 7.08 3.89 -7.22
N CYS A 88 6.96 4.51 -6.05
CA CYS A 88 8.12 4.98 -5.27
C CYS A 88 8.44 4.10 -4.05
N ALA A 89 7.49 3.32 -3.53
CA ALA A 89 7.72 2.46 -2.35
C ALA A 89 8.21 1.04 -2.69
N THR A 90 8.36 0.72 -3.98
CA THR A 90 8.75 -0.61 -4.47
C THR A 90 10.25 -0.87 -4.34
N CYS A 91 11.10 0.14 -4.56
CA CYS A 91 12.56 -0.01 -4.59
C CYS A 91 13.24 0.38 -3.26
N HIS A 92 12.68 1.31 -2.51
CA HIS A 92 13.22 1.77 -1.23
C HIS A 92 12.09 2.29 -0.33
N SER A 93 12.37 2.44 0.96
CA SER A 93 11.36 2.88 1.92
C SER A 93 10.90 4.31 1.64
N ALA A 94 9.69 4.61 2.12
CA ALA A 94 9.11 5.95 2.04
C ALA A 94 9.94 7.00 2.79
N ASP A 95 10.71 6.59 3.79
CA ASP A 95 11.49 7.50 4.62
C ASP A 95 12.55 8.25 3.80
N THR A 96 13.05 7.65 2.71
CA THR A 96 14.00 8.30 1.80
C THR A 96 13.44 9.59 1.21
N TYR A 97 12.19 9.59 0.73
CA TYR A 97 11.59 10.80 0.16
C TYR A 97 10.99 11.71 1.24
N ARG A 98 10.54 11.17 2.38
CA ARG A 98 10.03 12.00 3.50
C ARG A 98 11.10 12.90 4.12
N GLN A 99 12.36 12.48 4.08
CA GLN A 99 13.49 13.25 4.60
C GLN A 99 14.10 14.20 3.56
N ALA A 100 13.63 14.18 2.32
CA ALA A 100 14.18 15.00 1.26
C ALA A 100 13.68 16.44 1.35
N ASP A 101 14.59 17.39 1.51
CA ASP A 101 14.29 18.83 1.42
C ASP A 101 14.39 19.28 -0.04
N LEU A 102 13.32 19.06 -0.81
CA LEU A 102 13.27 19.40 -2.23
C LEU A 102 12.15 20.39 -2.53
N GLY A 103 12.47 21.35 -3.39
CA GLY A 103 11.49 22.24 -3.98
C GLY A 103 10.75 21.60 -5.15
N TRP A 104 9.84 22.36 -5.77
CA TRP A 104 8.96 21.84 -6.82
C TRP A 104 9.73 21.31 -8.04
N LEU A 105 10.71 22.06 -8.55
CA LEU A 105 11.61 21.60 -9.62
C LEU A 105 12.47 20.43 -9.16
N GLY A 106 12.91 20.46 -7.90
CA GLY A 106 13.70 19.38 -7.30
C GLY A 106 12.96 18.04 -7.32
N TRP A 107 11.68 18.05 -6.95
CA TRP A 107 10.80 16.89 -7.02
C TRP A 107 10.58 16.43 -8.46
N ARG A 108 10.28 17.34 -9.39
CA ARG A 108 10.12 16.98 -10.81
C ARG A 108 11.38 16.36 -11.40
N ALA A 109 12.55 16.93 -11.13
CA ALA A 109 13.82 16.39 -11.58
C ALA A 109 14.12 15.03 -10.96
N THR A 110 13.74 14.83 -9.69
CA THR A 110 13.93 13.55 -9.00
C THR A 110 13.06 12.46 -9.60
N VAL A 111 11.78 12.73 -9.86
CA VAL A 111 10.84 11.76 -10.45
C VAL A 111 11.29 11.37 -11.87
N TRP A 112 11.69 12.35 -12.69
CA TRP A 112 12.29 12.08 -14.01
C TRP A 112 13.58 11.26 -13.92
N ARG A 113 14.46 11.57 -12.96
CA ARG A 113 15.69 10.81 -12.75
C ARG A 113 15.41 9.37 -12.32
N MET A 114 14.42 9.16 -11.45
CA MET A 114 14.01 7.82 -11.01
C MET A 114 13.52 6.99 -12.19
N ASP A 115 12.69 7.58 -13.05
CA ASP A 115 12.21 6.89 -14.24
C ASP A 115 13.34 6.58 -15.22
N LEU A 116 14.02 7.62 -15.71
CA LEU A 116 14.96 7.49 -16.81
C LEU A 116 16.28 6.78 -16.44
N LEU A 117 16.81 7.05 -15.25
CA LEU A 117 18.14 6.56 -14.87
C LEU A 117 18.07 5.32 -13.97
N ASN A 118 17.00 5.18 -13.19
CA ASN A 118 16.87 4.09 -12.23
C ASN A 118 15.79 3.07 -12.62
N GLY A 119 15.06 3.30 -13.72
CA GLY A 119 14.08 2.35 -14.24
C GLY A 119 12.84 2.21 -13.36
N ALA A 120 12.40 3.28 -12.70
CA ALA A 120 11.21 3.26 -11.84
C ALA A 120 9.90 2.98 -12.62
N GLY A 121 9.90 3.11 -13.95
CA GLY A 121 8.76 2.78 -14.80
C GLY A 121 7.57 3.69 -14.52
N VAL A 122 7.83 4.99 -14.43
CA VAL A 122 6.81 6.04 -14.22
C VAL A 122 6.34 6.51 -15.60
N GLU A 123 5.04 6.52 -15.83
CA GLU A 123 4.54 6.95 -17.14
C GLU A 123 4.70 8.46 -17.34
N ALA A 124 4.85 8.88 -18.60
CA ALA A 124 5.08 10.29 -18.95
C ALA A 124 4.06 11.25 -18.30
N GLY A 125 2.78 10.86 -18.24
CA GLY A 125 1.70 11.63 -17.62
C GLY A 125 1.67 11.61 -16.08
N GLU A 126 2.31 10.61 -15.45
CA GLU A 126 2.34 10.45 -13.99
C GLU A 126 3.38 11.36 -13.33
N HIS A 127 4.47 11.70 -14.04
CA HIS A 127 5.59 12.46 -13.45
C HIS A 127 5.15 13.76 -12.76
N GLY A 128 4.23 14.51 -13.39
CA GLY A 128 3.71 15.76 -12.83
C GLY A 128 2.90 15.52 -11.57
N VAL A 129 1.96 14.57 -11.63
CA VAL A 129 1.06 14.25 -10.52
C VAL A 129 1.84 13.77 -9.28
N ILE A 130 2.83 12.90 -9.49
CA ILE A 130 3.71 12.41 -8.42
C ILE A 130 4.53 13.55 -7.82
N ALA A 131 5.18 14.37 -8.66
CA ALA A 131 6.00 15.47 -8.18
C ALA A 131 5.20 16.54 -7.44
N ASP A 132 4.01 16.89 -7.95
CA ASP A 132 3.11 17.86 -7.32
C ASP A 132 2.62 17.35 -5.96
N TRP A 133 2.27 16.06 -5.88
CA TRP A 133 1.90 15.43 -4.60
C TRP A 133 3.06 15.44 -3.61
N LEU A 134 4.26 15.02 -4.02
CA LEU A 134 5.45 15.02 -3.15
C LEU A 134 5.79 16.43 -2.67
N TYR A 135 5.70 17.44 -3.53
CA TYR A 135 5.91 18.84 -3.14
C TYR A 135 4.85 19.34 -2.14
N ALA A 136 3.58 18.99 -2.33
CA ALA A 136 2.51 19.38 -1.41
C ALA A 136 2.67 18.76 -0.02
N GLN A 137 3.08 17.49 0.04
CA GLN A 137 3.26 16.76 1.30
C GLN A 137 4.61 17.05 1.98
N HIS A 138 5.64 17.40 1.20
CA HIS A 138 7.00 17.66 1.66
C HIS A 138 7.54 18.98 1.09
N PRO A 139 6.95 20.13 1.52
CA PRO A 139 7.39 21.42 1.02
C PRO A 139 8.81 21.75 1.49
N PRO A 140 9.62 22.42 0.66
CA PRO A 140 10.99 22.79 1.01
C PRO A 140 11.01 23.80 2.16
N THR A 141 12.08 23.77 2.95
CA THR A 141 12.28 24.74 4.01
C THR A 141 12.75 26.11 3.47
N GLY A 142 12.51 27.16 4.27
CA GLY A 142 12.63 28.59 3.94
C GLY A 142 13.64 28.98 2.85
N ALA A 143 14.94 28.81 3.11
CA ALA A 143 15.99 29.28 2.19
C ALA A 143 15.96 28.56 0.83
N ARG A 144 15.65 27.26 0.82
CA ARG A 144 15.61 26.47 -0.41
C ARG A 144 14.42 26.84 -1.29
N ALA A 145 13.26 27.05 -0.66
CA ALA A 145 12.08 27.58 -1.34
C ALA A 145 12.38 28.94 -2.00
N ALA A 146 12.98 29.87 -1.24
CA ALA A 146 13.30 31.20 -1.74
C ALA A 146 14.29 31.16 -2.91
N LEU A 147 15.35 30.36 -2.82
CA LEU A 147 16.33 30.22 -3.90
C LEU A 147 15.72 29.66 -5.17
N GLU A 148 14.83 28.67 -5.06
CA GLU A 148 14.15 28.10 -6.23
C GLU A 148 13.27 29.14 -6.94
N TRP A 149 12.49 29.90 -6.18
CA TRP A 149 11.66 30.97 -6.74
C TRP A 149 12.50 32.10 -7.35
N LEU A 150 13.60 32.49 -6.71
CA LEU A 150 14.52 33.48 -7.27
C LEU A 150 15.16 32.99 -8.57
N ALA A 151 15.55 31.71 -8.64
CA ALA A 151 16.10 31.11 -9.84
C ALA A 151 15.08 31.09 -10.99
N LEU A 152 13.82 30.73 -10.69
CA LEU A 152 12.72 30.75 -11.66
C LEU A 152 12.44 32.16 -12.18
N LEU A 153 12.37 33.16 -11.29
CA LEU A 153 12.18 34.56 -11.67
C LEU A 153 13.35 35.06 -12.53
N PHE A 154 14.58 34.75 -12.15
CA PHE A 154 15.76 35.11 -12.92
C PHE A 154 15.73 34.48 -14.32
N ALA A 155 15.40 33.19 -14.43
CA ALA A 155 15.29 32.51 -15.73
C ALA A 155 14.20 33.15 -16.62
N ALA A 156 13.04 33.46 -16.05
CA ALA A 156 11.93 34.09 -16.76
C ALA A 156 12.29 35.48 -17.32
N VAL A 157 13.15 36.23 -16.64
CA VAL A 157 13.63 37.55 -17.09
C VAL A 157 14.85 37.44 -18.01
N ALA A 158 15.82 36.58 -17.70
CA ALA A 158 17.09 36.51 -18.40
C ALA A 158 17.00 35.81 -19.77
N LEU A 159 16.19 34.76 -19.91
CA LEU A 159 16.05 34.00 -21.16
C LEU A 159 15.50 34.82 -22.35
N PRO A 160 14.48 35.70 -22.20
CA PRO A 160 13.99 36.49 -23.32
C PRO A 160 14.89 37.69 -23.69
N LEU A 161 15.81 38.11 -22.82
CA LEU A 161 16.65 39.28 -23.05
C LEU A 161 17.52 39.18 -24.32
N PRO A 162 18.27 38.08 -24.58
CA PRO A 162 19.04 37.94 -25.82
C PRO A 162 18.18 38.06 -27.08
N PHE A 163 16.99 37.46 -27.10
CA PHE A 163 16.07 37.55 -28.23
C PHE A 163 15.54 38.97 -28.42
N ALA A 164 15.15 39.64 -27.33
CA ALA A 164 14.72 41.03 -27.36
C ALA A 164 15.83 41.97 -27.86
N LEU A 165 17.07 41.77 -27.41
CA LEU A 165 18.24 42.53 -27.84
C LEU A 165 18.57 42.30 -29.32
N TRP A 166 18.51 41.04 -29.78
CA TRP A 166 18.68 40.69 -31.20
C TRP A 166 17.62 41.35 -32.08
N ARG A 167 16.34 41.27 -31.68
CA ARG A 167 15.24 41.91 -32.40
C ARG A 167 15.42 43.42 -32.52
N ARG A 168 15.89 44.09 -31.45
CA ARG A 168 16.19 45.53 -31.47
C ARG A 168 17.34 45.91 -32.41
N ARG A 169 18.33 45.03 -32.60
CA ARG A 169 19.44 45.27 -33.54
C ARG A 169 18.98 45.20 -34.99
N LYS A 170 18.10 44.24 -35.34
CA LYS A 170 17.57 44.09 -36.72
C LYS A 170 16.72 45.27 -37.22
N HIS A 171 16.06 46.01 -36.35
CA HIS A 171 15.24 47.16 -36.78
C HIS A 171 16.04 48.45 -37.04
N LYS A 172 17.33 48.48 -36.69
CA LYS A 172 18.19 49.66 -36.87
C LYS A 172 19.07 49.60 -38.12
N THR A 173 19.07 48.47 -38.81
CA THR A 173 19.74 48.22 -40.10
C THR A 173 18.72 48.20 -41.20
#